data_AF-A0A3M8Q0M1-F1
#
_entry.id   AF-A0A3M8Q0M1-F1
#
_cell.length_a   1.000
_cell.length_b   1.000
_cell.length_c   1.000
_cell.angle_alpha   90.00
_cell.angle_beta   90.00
_cell.angle_gamma   90.00
#
_symmetry.space_group_name_H-M   'P 1'
#
loop_
_entity.id
_entity.type
_entity.pdbx_description
1 polymer ?
#
loop_
_entity_poly.entity_id
_entity_poly.type
_entity_poly.pdbx_seq_one_letter_code
_entity_poly.pdbx_strand_id
1 'polypeptide(L)'
;MTSTSNIDDTFYRQASNDRYDYVLTLIKKGHSIWTLADNEGCLIIDLGSDKVLPIWPSEGLALGWGEKEYSGFTGLEIQATEWAEKWLPGMQQDGFSVGVAPNLAGECIVSSAEEHAADLQN
;
A
#
# COMPACT_ATOMS: atom_id res chain seq x y z
N MET A 1 -5.27 -27.70 -4.32
CA MET A 1 -6.11 -26.67 -4.97
C MET A 1 -6.35 -25.62 -3.89
N THR A 2 -5.41 -24.69 -3.74
CA THR A 2 -5.37 -23.75 -2.61
C THR A 2 -6.35 -22.62 -2.84
N SER A 3 -7.39 -22.60 -2.01
CA SER A 3 -8.49 -21.64 -1.99
C SER A 3 -8.04 -20.23 -1.55
N THR A 4 -7.27 -19.54 -2.38
CA THR A 4 -6.82 -18.16 -2.13
C THR A 4 -7.61 -17.13 -2.95
N SER A 5 -8.80 -17.48 -3.45
CA SER A 5 -9.54 -16.67 -4.43
C SER A 5 -10.73 -15.88 -3.87
N ASN A 6 -10.92 -15.83 -2.55
CA ASN A 6 -12.10 -15.17 -1.94
C ASN A 6 -11.80 -13.86 -1.22
N ILE A 7 -10.58 -13.64 -0.73
CA ILE A 7 -10.26 -12.47 0.11
C ILE A 7 -9.99 -11.24 -0.76
N ASP A 8 -9.29 -11.43 -1.88
CA ASP A 8 -8.92 -10.39 -2.85
C ASP A 8 -10.14 -9.65 -3.43
N ASP A 9 -11.10 -10.40 -3.98
CA ASP A 9 -12.30 -9.85 -4.61
C ASP A 9 -13.19 -9.11 -3.59
N THR A 10 -13.35 -9.67 -2.38
CA THR A 10 -14.13 -9.01 -1.33
C THR A 10 -13.47 -7.73 -0.82
N PHE A 11 -12.14 -7.70 -0.76
CA PHE A 11 -11.39 -6.56 -0.27
C PHE A 11 -11.49 -5.38 -1.25
N TYR A 12 -11.30 -5.62 -2.55
CA TYR A 12 -11.49 -4.57 -3.57
C TYR A 12 -12.93 -4.10 -3.74
N ARG A 13 -13.89 -4.85 -3.20
CA ARG A 13 -15.31 -4.50 -3.21
C ARG A 13 -15.74 -3.67 -2.00
N GLN A 14 -14.92 -3.61 -0.94
CA GLN A 14 -15.14 -2.71 0.20
C GLN A 14 -14.93 -1.24 -0.20
N ALA A 15 -15.47 -0.31 0.59
CA ALA A 15 -15.21 1.12 0.39
C ALA A 15 -13.74 1.45 0.69
N SER A 16 -13.19 2.46 0.01
CA SER A 16 -11.79 2.88 0.19
C SER A 16 -11.46 3.24 1.64
N ASN A 17 -12.43 3.79 2.39
CA ASN A 17 -12.27 4.11 3.81
C ASN A 17 -12.12 2.86 4.69
N ASP A 18 -12.88 1.81 4.41
CA ASP A 18 -12.85 0.57 5.17
C ASP A 18 -11.51 -0.15 4.99
N ARG A 19 -10.99 -0.14 3.75
CA ARG A 19 -9.66 -0.67 3.44
C ARG A 19 -8.56 0.13 4.11
N TYR A 20 -8.65 1.46 4.07
CA TYR A 20 -7.68 2.36 4.70
C TYR A 20 -7.59 2.12 6.21
N ASP A 21 -8.74 2.10 6.89
CA ASP A 21 -8.83 1.81 8.33
C ASP A 21 -8.29 0.43 8.70
N TYR A 22 -8.58 -0.57 7.86
CA TYR A 22 -8.08 -1.93 8.04
C TYR A 22 -6.55 -1.98 7.97
N VAL A 23 -5.93 -1.36 6.95
CA VAL A 23 -4.47 -1.31 6.81
C VAL A 23 -3.84 -0.58 8.00
N LEU A 24 -4.36 0.58 8.37
CA LEU A 24 -3.90 1.33 9.54
C LEU A 24 -3.94 0.48 10.82
N THR A 25 -5.05 -0.21 11.07
CA THR A 25 -5.19 -1.10 12.22
C THR A 25 -4.15 -2.21 12.22
N LEU A 26 -3.80 -2.76 11.05
CA LEU A 26 -2.76 -3.77 10.95
C LEU A 26 -1.38 -3.19 11.24
N ILE A 27 -1.04 -2.04 10.66
CA ILE A 27 0.22 -1.35 10.94
C ILE A 27 0.33 -1.02 12.44
N LYS A 28 -0.74 -0.51 13.07
CA LYS A 28 -0.81 -0.24 14.53
C LYS A 28 -0.62 -1.51 15.36
N LYS A 29 -1.06 -2.67 14.86
CA LYS A 29 -0.83 -3.98 15.50
C LYS A 29 0.61 -4.49 15.32
N GLY A 30 1.46 -3.78 14.59
CA GLY A 30 2.82 -4.19 14.27
C GLY A 30 2.89 -5.12 13.05
N HIS A 31 1.84 -5.16 12.22
CA HIS A 31 1.85 -5.94 11.00
C HIS A 31 2.61 -5.19 9.91
N SER A 32 3.48 -5.89 9.18
CA SER A 32 4.17 -5.34 8.03
C SER A 32 3.19 -4.90 6.95
N ILE A 33 3.65 -4.01 6.08
CA ILE A 33 2.99 -3.66 4.83
C ILE A 33 3.78 -4.23 3.67
N TRP A 34 3.13 -4.33 2.52
CA TRP A 34 3.74 -4.76 1.29
C TRP A 34 3.55 -3.70 0.24
N THR A 35 4.61 -3.40 -0.50
CA THR A 35 4.52 -2.59 -1.72
C THR A 35 5.09 -3.37 -2.89
N LEU A 36 4.80 -2.94 -4.11
CA LEU A 36 5.40 -3.55 -5.29
C LEU A 36 6.72 -2.84 -5.59
N ALA A 37 7.78 -3.60 -5.79
CA ALA A 37 9.07 -3.08 -6.21
C ALA A 37 9.73 -4.01 -7.23
N ASP A 38 10.49 -3.41 -8.14
CA ASP A 38 11.32 -4.09 -9.14
C ASP A 38 12.81 -3.69 -8.93
N ASN A 39 13.70 -4.13 -9.82
CA ASN A 39 15.11 -3.83 -9.82
C ASN A 39 15.43 -2.33 -9.97
N GLU A 40 14.51 -1.54 -10.53
CA GLU A 40 14.65 -0.08 -10.65
C GLU A 40 14.19 0.68 -9.39
N GLY A 41 13.36 0.07 -8.53
CA GLY A 41 12.83 0.70 -7.32
C GLY A 41 11.39 0.31 -6.99
N CYS A 42 10.77 1.09 -6.11
CA CYS A 42 9.36 0.90 -5.76
C CYS A 42 8.43 1.38 -6.86
N LEU A 43 7.29 0.72 -6.99
CA LEU A 43 6.20 1.16 -7.85
C LEU A 43 5.66 2.48 -7.31
N ILE A 44 5.67 3.51 -8.15
CA ILE A 44 5.03 4.78 -7.86
C ILE A 44 4.05 5.07 -9.00
N ILE A 45 2.81 5.30 -8.62
CA ILE A 45 1.73 5.72 -9.51
C ILE A 45 1.82 7.24 -9.67
N ASP A 46 2.15 7.67 -10.88
CA ASP A 46 2.19 9.09 -11.22
C ASP A 46 0.79 9.56 -11.62
N LEU A 47 0.17 10.40 -10.77
CA LEU A 47 -1.13 11.03 -11.02
C LEU A 47 -0.97 12.40 -11.70
N GLY A 48 0.17 12.65 -12.36
CA GLY A 48 0.53 13.89 -13.04
C GLY A 48 1.06 14.99 -12.11
N SER A 49 0.29 15.34 -11.09
CA SER A 49 0.70 16.36 -10.09
C SER A 49 1.28 15.74 -8.82
N ASP A 50 0.94 14.48 -8.56
CA ASP A 50 1.26 13.79 -7.32
C ASP A 50 1.82 12.39 -7.62
N LYS A 51 2.75 11.94 -6.78
CA LYS A 51 3.41 10.65 -6.88
C LYS A 51 2.96 9.78 -5.72
N VAL A 52 2.17 8.77 -6.03
CA VAL A 52 1.53 7.92 -5.03
C VAL A 52 2.22 6.57 -4.97
N LEU A 53 2.76 6.19 -3.82
CA LEU A 53 3.28 4.85 -3.58
C LEU A 53 2.16 3.96 -3.02
N PRO A 54 1.70 2.94 -3.77
CA PRO A 54 0.65 2.06 -3.29
C PRO A 54 1.21 1.03 -2.29
N ILE A 55 0.48 0.83 -1.20
CA ILE A 55 0.79 -0.15 -0.15
C ILE A 55 -0.40 -1.08 0.09
N TRP A 56 -0.10 -2.30 0.50
CA TRP A 56 -1.07 -3.35 0.79
C TRP A 56 -0.80 -3.99 2.15
N PRO A 57 -1.84 -4.51 2.82
CA PRO A 57 -1.70 -5.20 4.10
C PRO A 57 -1.22 -6.65 3.96
N SER A 58 -0.98 -7.14 2.74
CA SER A 58 -0.53 -8.52 2.49
C SER A 58 0.14 -8.63 1.13
N GLU A 59 1.18 -9.46 1.05
CA GLU A 59 1.91 -9.74 -0.21
C GLU A 59 0.97 -10.22 -1.32
N GLY A 60 0.04 -11.12 -1.00
CA GLY A 60 -0.89 -11.68 -1.99
C GLY A 60 -1.79 -10.62 -2.65
N LEU A 61 -2.14 -9.55 -1.94
CA LEU A 61 -2.92 -8.44 -2.50
C LEU A 61 -2.05 -7.54 -3.39
N ALA A 62 -0.81 -7.28 -2.97
CA ALA A 62 0.14 -6.53 -3.79
C ALA A 62 0.43 -7.27 -5.10
N LEU A 63 0.83 -8.55 -5.00
CA LEU A 63 1.11 -9.39 -6.16
C LEU A 63 -0.14 -9.61 -7.02
N GLY A 64 -1.32 -9.81 -6.43
CA GLY A 64 -2.58 -9.97 -7.18
C GLY A 64 -2.96 -8.72 -7.97
N TRP A 65 -2.73 -7.53 -7.41
CA TRP A 65 -2.91 -6.27 -8.11
C TRP A 65 -1.89 -6.10 -9.25
N GLY A 66 -0.62 -6.38 -8.96
CA GLY A 66 0.50 -6.26 -9.90
C GLY A 66 0.55 -7.36 -10.97
N GLU A 67 -0.07 -8.52 -10.75
CA GLU A 67 0.02 -9.68 -11.64
C GLU A 67 -0.36 -9.34 -13.09
N LYS A 68 -1.38 -8.51 -13.27
CA LYS A 68 -1.94 -8.19 -14.59
C LYS A 68 -1.14 -7.16 -15.38
N GLU A 69 -0.62 -6.13 -14.73
CA GLU A 69 0.05 -4.99 -15.40
C GLU A 69 1.56 -4.90 -15.12
N TYR A 70 2.01 -5.52 -14.03
CA TYR A 70 3.35 -5.44 -13.47
C TYR A 70 3.95 -6.84 -13.27
N SER A 71 3.81 -7.70 -14.29
CA SER A 71 4.40 -9.05 -14.36
C SER A 71 5.94 -8.97 -14.29
N GLY A 72 6.50 -9.03 -13.07
CA GLY A 72 7.92 -8.87 -12.79
C GLY A 72 8.20 -8.19 -11.45
N PHE A 73 7.25 -7.39 -10.97
CA PHE A 73 7.34 -6.75 -9.67
C PHE A 73 7.18 -7.76 -8.55
N THR A 74 7.93 -7.55 -7.48
CA THR A 74 7.91 -8.39 -6.27
C THR A 74 7.30 -7.61 -5.11
N GLY A 75 6.63 -8.34 -4.21
CA GLY A 75 6.12 -7.77 -2.97
C GLY A 75 7.28 -7.48 -2.03
N LEU A 76 7.60 -6.20 -1.83
CA LEU A 76 8.55 -5.75 -0.83
C LEU A 76 7.84 -5.62 0.51
N GLU A 77 8.17 -6.50 1.45
CA GLU A 77 7.74 -6.39 2.84
C GLU A 77 8.49 -5.25 3.54
N ILE A 78 7.73 -4.35 4.17
CA ILE A 78 8.25 -3.26 5.00
C ILE A 78 7.57 -3.37 6.36
N GLN A 79 8.36 -3.51 7.42
CA GLN A 79 7.83 -3.56 8.78
C GLN A 79 7.10 -2.26 9.14
N ALA A 80 6.01 -2.34 9.91
CA ALA A 80 5.27 -1.17 10.39
C ALA A 80 6.16 -0.09 11.02
N THR A 81 7.13 -0.52 11.85
CA THR A 81 8.09 0.41 12.50
C THR A 81 8.99 1.08 11.47
N GLU A 82 9.52 0.35 10.50
CA GLU A 82 10.40 0.91 9.47
C GLU A 82 9.61 1.80 8.51
N TRP A 83 8.37 1.43 8.21
CA TRP A 83 7.46 2.24 7.43
C TRP A 83 7.28 3.61 8.11
N ALA A 84 6.89 3.60 9.39
CA ALA A 84 6.66 4.85 10.12
C ALA A 84 7.92 5.67 10.39
N GLU A 85 9.05 5.02 10.70
CA GLU A 85 10.27 5.70 11.15
C GLU A 85 11.26 6.04 10.03
N LYS A 86 11.22 5.33 8.88
CA LYS A 86 12.14 5.55 7.75
C LYS A 86 11.41 5.96 6.49
N TRP A 87 10.33 5.26 6.13
CA TRP A 87 9.66 5.50 4.85
C TRP A 87 8.81 6.76 4.87
N LEU A 88 7.91 6.91 5.84
CA LEU A 88 7.05 8.10 5.95
C LEU A 88 7.86 9.41 5.97
N PRO A 89 8.92 9.57 6.80
CA PRO A 89 9.71 10.80 6.74
C PRO A 89 10.44 10.97 5.39
N GLY A 90 10.94 9.90 4.78
CA GLY A 90 11.56 9.96 3.45
C GLY A 90 10.58 10.40 2.36
N MET A 91 9.39 9.79 2.33
CA MET A 91 8.31 10.14 1.41
C MET A 91 7.83 11.58 1.61
N GLN A 92 7.73 12.03 2.86
CA GLN A 92 7.38 13.42 3.17
C GLN A 92 8.42 14.41 2.61
N GLN A 93 9.71 14.07 2.64
CA GLN A 93 10.76 14.91 2.06
C GLN A 93 10.74 14.92 0.53
N ASP A 94 10.44 13.78 -0.11
CA ASP A 94 10.30 13.67 -1.56
C ASP A 94 8.99 14.24 -2.10
N GLY A 95 8.00 14.48 -1.23
CA GLY A 95 6.65 14.90 -1.61
C GLY A 95 5.83 13.76 -2.23
N PHE A 96 6.06 12.53 -1.79
CA PHE A 96 5.27 11.37 -2.20
C PHE A 96 4.10 11.13 -1.26
N SER A 97 2.98 10.74 -1.84
CA SER A 97 1.78 10.33 -1.12
C SER A 97 1.71 8.81 -1.00
N VAL A 98 0.99 8.34 0.01
CA VAL A 98 0.76 6.92 0.27
C VAL A 98 -0.63 6.55 -0.23
N GLY A 99 -0.71 5.61 -1.17
CA GLY A 99 -1.95 5.06 -1.67
C GLY A 99 -2.27 3.76 -0.95
N VAL A 100 -3.27 3.76 -0.07
CA VAL A 100 -3.57 2.56 0.71
C VAL A 100 -4.54 1.67 -0.05
N ALA A 101 -4.07 0.46 -0.37
CA ALA A 101 -4.85 -0.63 -0.92
C ALA A 101 -5.73 -0.24 -2.14
N PRO A 102 -5.09 0.18 -3.26
CA PRO A 102 -5.82 0.51 -4.49
C PRO A 102 -6.59 -0.69 -5.03
N ASN A 103 -7.80 -0.43 -5.54
CA ASN A 103 -8.57 -1.44 -6.25
C ASN A 103 -8.00 -1.69 -7.66
N LEU A 104 -8.53 -2.70 -8.34
CA LEU A 104 -8.21 -3.03 -9.74
C LEU A 104 -8.55 -1.89 -10.73
N ALA A 105 -9.29 -0.86 -10.32
CA ALA A 105 -9.57 0.33 -11.11
C ALA A 105 -8.63 1.51 -10.78
N GLY A 106 -7.68 1.33 -9.85
CA GLY A 106 -6.74 2.37 -9.39
C GLY A 106 -7.28 3.29 -8.29
N GLU A 107 -8.49 3.05 -7.78
CA GLU A 107 -9.09 3.86 -6.72
C GLU A 107 -8.61 3.41 -5.33
N CYS A 108 -7.93 4.31 -4.62
CA CYS A 108 -7.53 4.18 -3.22
C CYS A 108 -7.80 5.49 -2.47
N ILE A 109 -7.66 5.43 -1.15
CA ILE A 109 -7.41 6.64 -0.36
C ILE A 109 -5.93 6.96 -0.50
N VAL A 110 -5.67 8.15 -1.03
CA VAL A 110 -4.34 8.75 -1.06
C VAL A 110 -4.25 9.64 0.18
N SER A 111 -3.25 9.35 1.02
CA SER A 111 -2.95 10.14 2.21
C SER A 111 -1.51 10.58 2.16
N SER A 112 -1.26 11.79 2.64
CA SER A 112 0.10 12.31 2.77
C SER A 112 0.89 11.44 3.75
N ALA A 113 2.20 11.32 3.57
CA ALA A 113 3.04 10.54 4.49
C ALA A 113 2.93 11.06 5.94
N GLU A 114 2.78 12.38 6.12
CA GLU A 114 2.54 13.03 7.42
C GLU A 114 1.21 12.62 8.06
N GLU A 115 0.12 12.63 7.30
CA GLU A 115 -1.22 12.27 7.78
C GLU A 115 -1.26 10.79 8.16
N HIS A 116 -0.63 9.95 7.33
CA HIS A 116 -0.55 8.53 7.58
C HIS A 116 0.28 8.23 8.84
N ALA A 117 1.40 8.94 9.04
CA ALA A 117 2.20 8.82 10.27
C ALA A 117 1.43 9.28 11.51
N ALA A 118 0.70 10.39 11.40
CA ALA A 118 -0.10 10.93 12.49
C ALA A 118 -1.22 9.98 12.88
N ASP A 119 -1.91 9.36 11.91
CA ASP A 119 -2.95 8.38 12.21
C ASP A 119 -2.38 7.18 12.96
N LEU A 120 -1.21 6.66 12.55
CA LEU A 120 -0.55 5.54 13.20
C LEU A 120 -0.15 5.82 14.67
N GLN A 121 0.13 7.09 15.00
CA GLN A 121 0.52 7.52 16.35
C GLN A 121 -0.67 7.88 17.26
N ASN A 122 -1.89 7.98 16.71
CA ASN A 122 -3.11 8.40 17.41
C ASN A 122 -4.03 7.22 17.77
#